data_AF-A0A8J3PYL5-F1
#
_entry.id   AF-A0A8J3PYL5-F1
#
_cell.length_a   1.000
_cell.length_b   1.000
_cell.length_c   1.000
_cell.angle_alpha   90.00
_cell.angle_beta   90.00
_cell.angle_gamma   90.00
#
_symmetry.space_group_name_H-M   'P 1'
#
loop_
_entity.id
_entity.type
_entity.pdbx_description
1 polymer ?
#
loop_
_entity_poly.entity_id
_entity_poly.type
_entity_poly.pdbx_seq_one_letter_code
_entity_poly.pdbx_strand_id
1 'polypeptide(L)' 'MTENDPRFSAAFWDQRYRSTSQVWSGEPNPALVEEVLSLAPGTALEVGCGEGADAIWLAGPLPTGTW' A
#
# COMPACT_ATOMS: atom_id res chain seq x y z
N MET A 1 3.59 20.61 11.43
CA MET A 1 4.09 19.27 11.80
C MET A 1 5.15 19.48 12.85
N THR A 2 5.01 18.89 14.03
CA THR A 2 6.05 18.98 15.07
C THR A 2 7.05 17.86 14.86
N GLU A 3 8.35 18.15 14.95
CA GLU A 3 9.42 17.15 14.79
C GLU A 3 9.29 15.95 15.75
N ASN A 4 8.54 16.11 16.85
CA ASN A 4 8.33 15.09 17.88
C ASN A 4 7.01 14.31 17.74
N ASP A 5 6.39 14.27 16.56
CA ASP A 5 5.21 13.42 16.37
C ASP A 5 5.59 11.93 16.46
N PRO A 6 5.03 11.15 17.42
CA PRO A 6 5.40 9.75 17.60
C PRO A 6 5.14 8.89 16.35
N ARG A 7 4.26 9.35 15.43
CA ARG A 7 3.97 8.68 14.15
C ARG A 7 5.18 8.62 13.21
N PHE A 8 6.21 9.43 13.45
CA PHE A 8 7.47 9.35 12.70
C PHE A 8 8.45 8.31 13.25
N SER A 9 8.10 7.60 14.33
CA SER A 9 8.94 6.55 14.91
C SER A 9 8.54 5.14 14.43
N ALA A 10 9.52 4.25 14.29
CA ALA A 10 9.27 2.83 14.01
C ALA A 10 8.45 2.17 15.13
N ALA A 11 8.73 2.49 16.39
CA ALA A 11 8.07 1.90 17.55
C ALA A 11 6.54 2.13 17.56
N PHE A 12 6.09 3.31 17.11
CA PHE A 12 4.66 3.60 16.98
C PHE A 12 3.98 2.67 15.96
N TRP A 13 4.58 2.50 14.78
CA TRP A 13 4.03 1.65 13.73
C TRP A 13 4.07 0.16 14.10
N ASP A 14 5.17 -0.29 14.70
CA ASP A 14 5.29 -1.63 15.27
C ASP A 14 4.14 -1.94 16.25
N GLN A 15 3.88 -1.02 17.19
CA GLN A 15 2.80 -1.19 18.15
C GLN A 15 1.43 -1.21 17.47
N ARG A 16 1.20 -0.33 16.50
CA ARG A 16 -0.05 -0.27 15.74
C ARG A 16 -0.30 -1.60 15.02
N TYR A 17 0.67 -2.14 14.30
CA TYR A 17 0.53 -3.40 13.59
C TYR A 17 0.45 -4.63 14.51
N ARG A 18 0.97 -4.57 15.74
CA ARG A 18 0.76 -5.65 16.74
C ARG A 18 -0.62 -5.61 17.40
N SER A 19 -1.34 -4.49 17.34
CA SER A 19 -2.57 -4.29 18.11
C SER A 19 -3.80 -5.00 17.54
N THR A 20 -3.76 -5.41 16.28
CA THR A 20 -4.84 -6.09 15.55
C THR A 20 -4.25 -6.93 14.44
N SER A 21 -4.96 -7.98 14.01
CA SER A 21 -4.56 -8.80 12.86
C SER A 21 -4.73 -8.08 11.52
N GLN A 22 -5.50 -6.99 11.49
CA GLN A 22 -5.77 -6.19 10.30
C GLN A 22 -6.04 -4.74 10.68
N VAL A 23 -5.27 -3.82 10.09
CA VAL A 23 -5.30 -2.36 10.30
C VAL A 23 -6.03 -1.66 9.14
N TRP A 24 -5.89 -2.17 7.92
CA TRP A 24 -6.45 -1.57 6.70
C TRP A 24 -7.42 -2.51 5.99
N SER A 25 -8.09 -2.04 4.93
CA SER A 25 -9.11 -2.81 4.21
C SER A 25 -8.60 -4.13 3.60
N GLY A 26 -7.31 -4.21 3.27
CA GLY A 26 -6.74 -5.30 2.46
C GLY A 26 -6.93 -5.10 0.95
N GLU A 27 -7.68 -4.08 0.55
CA GLU A 27 -7.88 -3.68 -0.85
C GLU A 27 -6.86 -2.60 -1.26
N PRO A 28 -6.47 -2.53 -2.54
CA PRO A 28 -5.57 -1.48 -3.01
C PRO A 28 -6.23 -0.10 -2.88
N ASN A 29 -5.40 0.94 -2.76
CA ASN A 29 -5.85 2.32 -2.76
C ASN A 29 -6.51 2.66 -4.12
N PRO A 30 -7.78 3.12 -4.15
CA PRO A 30 -8.46 3.45 -5.39
C PRO A 30 -7.70 4.48 -6.26
N ALA A 31 -7.01 5.43 -5.63
CA ALA A 31 -6.21 6.41 -6.35
C ALA A 31 -4.97 5.76 -7.01
N LEU A 32 -4.36 4.77 -6.36
CA LEU A 32 -3.27 4.01 -6.97
C LEU A 32 -3.76 3.23 -8.19
N VAL A 33 -4.92 2.58 -8.07
CA VAL A 33 -5.52 1.82 -9.18
C VAL A 33 -5.78 2.75 -10.38
N GLU A 34 -6.41 3.91 -10.16
CA GLU A 34 -6.72 4.86 -11.22
C GLU A 34 -5.48 5.32 -12.00
N GLU A 35 -4.41 5.69 -11.30
CA GLU A 35 -3.18 6.19 -11.93
C GLU A 35 -2.42 5.08 -12.67
N VAL A 36 -2.34 3.89 -12.08
CA VAL A 36 -1.52 2.78 -12.60
C VAL A 36 -2.15 2.11 -13.82
N LEU A 37 -3.48 2.09 -13.96
CA LEU A 37 -4.16 1.46 -15.11
C LEU A 37 -3.76 2.06 -16.47
N SER A 38 -3.24 3.29 -16.48
CA SER A 38 -2.75 3.97 -17.70
C SER A 38 -1.30 3.62 -18.07
N LEU A 39 -0.56 2.93 -17.19
CA LEU A 39 0.86 2.67 -17.34
C LEU A 39 1.11 1.29 -17.97
N ALA A 40 2.18 1.19 -18.75
CA ALA A 40 2.67 -0.10 -19.18
C ALA A 40 3.21 -0.87 -17.96
N PRO A 41 2.95 -2.19 -17.86
CA PRO A 41 3.47 -3.02 -16.77
C PRO A 41 4.99 -2.96 -16.67
N GLY A 42 5.51 -2.99 -15.45
CA GLY A 42 6.94 -2.85 -15.19
C GLY A 42 7.30 -3.18 -13.75
N THR A 43 8.42 -2.62 -13.29
CA THR A 43 8.86 -2.75 -11.89
C THR A 43 8.28 -1.61 -11.05
N ALA A 44 7.69 -1.95 -9.91
CA ALA A 44 7.15 -0.99 -8.95
C ALA A 44 7.90 -1.06 -7.60
N LEU A 45 7.99 0.07 -6.91
CA LEU A 45 8.48 0.19 -5.53
C LEU A 45 7.38 0.85 -4.68
N GLU A 46 6.94 0.17 -3.63
CA GLU A 46 6.01 0.72 -2.64
C GLU A 46 6.77 1.06 -1.36
N VAL A 47 6.71 2.33 -0.93
CA VAL A 47 7.36 2.80 0.29
C VAL A 47 6.32 2.96 1.39
N GLY A 48 6.54 2.30 2.53
CA GLY A 48 5.56 2.28 3.62
C GLY A 48 4.37 1.38 3.34
N CYS A 49 4.61 0.20 2.74
CA CYS A 49 3.56 -0.70 2.24
C CYS A 49 2.60 -1.26 3.30
N GLY A 50 2.95 -1.16 4.58
CA GLY A 50 2.08 -1.60 5.65
C GLY A 50 1.73 -3.08 5.55
N GLU A 51 0.46 -3.38 5.24
CA GLU A 51 -0.04 -4.76 5.05
C GLU A 51 0.14 -5.26 3.61
N GLY A 52 0.58 -4.40 2.69
CA GLY A 52 0.99 -4.75 1.34
C GLY A 52 -0.13 -4.86 0.31
N ALA A 53 -1.32 -4.30 0.56
CA ALA A 53 -2.47 -4.41 -0.35
C ALA A 53 -2.13 -3.89 -1.77
N ASP A 54 -1.47 -2.74 -1.89
CA ASP A 54 -1.05 -2.18 -3.16
C ASP A 54 0.03 -3.05 -3.83
N ALA A 55 1.10 -3.43 -3.12
CA ALA A 55 2.14 -4.33 -3.65
C ALA A 55 1.59 -5.67 -4.14
N ILE A 56 0.66 -6.29 -3.39
CA ILE A 56 0.03 -7.56 -3.78
C ILE A 56 -0.79 -7.36 -5.04
N TRP A 57 -1.57 -6.29 -5.14
CA TRP A 57 -2.34 -5.97 -6.33
C TRP A 57 -1.45 -5.71 -7.56
N LEU A 58 -0.38 -4.93 -7.39
CA LEU A 58 0.60 -4.62 -8.44
C LEU A 58 1.36 -5.86 -8.94
N ALA A 59 1.61 -6.83 -8.06
CA ALA A 59 2.23 -8.11 -8.41
C ALA A 59 1.23 -9.11 -9.02
N GLY A 60 -0.07 -8.81 -8.93
CA GLY A 60 -1.14 -9.62 -9.48
C GLY A 60 -1.13 -9.63 -11.01
N PRO A 61 -1.82 -10.62 -11.63
CA PRO A 61 -2.04 -10.59 -13.06
C PRO A 61 -2.84 -9.33 -13.42
N LEU A 62 -2.44 -8.66 -14.50
CA LEU A 62 -3.25 -7.58 -15.08
C LEU A 62 -4.65 -8.10 -15.39
N PRO A 63 -5.70 -7.28 -15.24
CA PRO A 63 -7.03 -7.65 -15.72
C PRO A 63 -6.94 -8.06 -17.19
N THR A 64 -7.20 -9.33 -17.49
CA THR A 64 -7.29 -9.80 -18.87
C THR A 64 -8.65 -9.36 -19.42
N GLY A 65 -8.69 -8.21 -20.08
CA GLY A 65 -9.91 -7.67 -20.67
C GLY A 65 -9.61 -6.54 -21.64
N THR A 66 -10.02 -6.74 -22.89
CA THR A 66 -9.90 -5.82 -24.03
C THR A 66 -10.55 -4.46 -23.72
N TRP A 67 -9.84 -3.38 -24.06
CA TRP A 67 -10.36 -2.01 -24.11
C TRP A 67 -11.67 -1.89 -24.91
#